data_AF-A0A3N6PKM0-F1
#
_entry.id   AF-A0A3N6PKM0-F1
#
_cell.length_a   1.000
_cell.length_b   1.000
_cell.length_c   1.000
_cell.angle_alpha   90.00
_cell.angle_beta   90.00
_cell.angle_gamma   90.00
#
_symmetry.space_group_name_H-M   'P 1'
#
loop_
_entity.id
_entity.type
_entity.pdbx_description
1 polymer ?
#
loop_
_entity_poly.entity_id
_entity_poly.type
_entity_poly.pdbx_seq_one_letter_code
_entity_poly.pdbx_strand_id
1 'polypeptide(L)'
;MAHVTGDSRTWIYQLVKRYNKWGTKSLGDGRRHNQGQEAILTDLQQAQLWQVLCEKSPDGGLWNGRQVADWLSDIMSGSIGLV
;
A
#
# COMPACT_ATOMS: atom_id res chain seq x y z
N MET A 1 -12.49 -2.84 -32.01
CA MET A 1 -13.02 -3.24 -30.69
C MET A 1 -12.13 -2.70 -29.56
N ALA A 2 -12.06 -1.39 -29.41
CA ALA A 2 -11.28 -0.71 -28.36
C ALA A 2 -12.09 0.41 -27.70
N HIS A 3 -13.43 0.27 -27.69
CA HIS A 3 -14.35 1.38 -27.41
C HIS A 3 -15.28 1.12 -26.21
N VAL A 4 -14.98 0.12 -25.38
CA VAL A 4 -15.85 -0.25 -24.24
C VAL A 4 -15.12 -0.24 -22.89
N THR A 5 -13.78 -0.30 -22.84
CA THR A 5 -13.07 -0.46 -21.55
C THR A 5 -12.01 0.61 -21.22
N GLY A 6 -11.70 1.54 -22.14
CA GLY A 6 -10.64 2.54 -21.90
C GLY A 6 -9.22 1.97 -21.83
N ASP A 7 -9.04 0.68 -22.09
CA ASP A 7 -7.75 0.00 -22.01
C ASP A 7 -6.94 0.17 -23.30
N SER A 8 -5.64 0.45 -23.17
CA SER A 8 -4.72 0.49 -24.29
C SER A 8 -4.60 -0.89 -24.96
N ARG A 9 -4.33 -0.92 -26.27
CA ARG A 9 -4.12 -2.18 -27.04
C ARG A 9 -3.08 -3.08 -26.37
N THR A 10 -2.04 -2.49 -25.80
CA THR A 10 -0.98 -3.18 -25.05
C THR A 10 -1.54 -3.96 -23.87
N TRP A 11 -2.47 -3.38 -23.10
CA TRP A 11 -3.07 -4.03 -21.94
C TRP A 11 -3.97 -5.20 -22.35
N ILE A 12 -4.70 -5.07 -23.48
CA ILE A 12 -5.50 -6.16 -24.05
C ILE A 12 -4.62 -7.36 -24.42
N TYR A 13 -3.48 -7.14 -25.10
CA TYR A 13 -2.57 -8.25 -25.43
C TYR A 13 -1.96 -8.91 -24.19
N GLN A 14 -1.60 -8.13 -23.17
CA GLN A 14 -1.12 -8.68 -21.90
C GLN A 14 -2.20 -9.51 -21.20
N LEU A 15 -3.44 -9.05 -21.21
CA LEU A 15 -4.58 -9.75 -20.64
C LEU A 15 -4.81 -11.10 -21.33
N VAL A 16 -4.82 -11.12 -22.68
CA VAL A 16 -4.96 -12.36 -23.48
C VAL A 16 -3.82 -13.32 -23.21
N LYS A 17 -2.56 -12.84 -23.20
CA LYS A 17 -1.38 -13.67 -22.90
C LYS A 17 -1.48 -14.30 -21.50
N ARG A 18 -1.91 -13.52 -20.51
CA ARG A 18 -2.06 -13.96 -19.12
C ARG A 18 -3.16 -15.00 -18.98
N TYR A 19 -4.30 -14.78 -19.64
CA TYR A 19 -5.40 -15.73 -19.70
C TYR A 19 -4.98 -17.06 -20.34
N ASN A 20 -4.30 -17.02 -21.49
CA ASN A 20 -3.85 -18.24 -22.18
C ASN A 20 -2.85 -19.05 -21.34
N LYS A 21 -2.06 -18.40 -20.48
CA LYS A 21 -1.05 -19.06 -19.65
C LYS A 21 -1.61 -19.62 -18.32
N TRP A 22 -2.55 -18.91 -17.71
CA TRP A 22 -2.98 -19.18 -16.31
C TRP A 22 -4.49 -19.37 -16.16
N GLY A 23 -5.24 -19.31 -17.25
CA GLY A 23 -6.69 -19.44 -17.29
C GLY A 23 -7.43 -18.30 -16.58
N THR A 24 -8.69 -18.58 -16.25
CA THR A 24 -9.64 -17.63 -15.64
C THR A 24 -9.18 -17.06 -14.30
N LYS A 25 -8.39 -17.82 -13.51
CA LYS A 25 -7.84 -17.36 -12.22
C LYS A 25 -6.98 -16.09 -12.36
N SER A 26 -6.42 -15.86 -13.53
CA SER A 26 -5.59 -14.69 -13.79
C SER A 26 -6.35 -13.40 -14.03
N LEU A 27 -7.67 -13.46 -14.25
CA LEU A 27 -8.48 -12.27 -14.55
C LEU A 27 -8.90 -11.49 -13.29
N GLY A 28 -8.67 -12.04 -12.09
CA GLY A 28 -9.03 -11.39 -10.82
C GLY A 28 -8.17 -10.16 -10.49
N ASP A 29 -8.70 -9.30 -9.60
CA ASP A 29 -7.92 -8.21 -9.02
C ASP A 29 -6.82 -8.80 -8.12
N GLY A 30 -5.57 -8.66 -8.56
CA GLY A 30 -4.40 -9.17 -7.87
C GLY A 30 -3.93 -8.30 -6.71
N ARG A 31 -4.50 -7.11 -6.47
CA ARG A 31 -4.01 -6.16 -5.46
C ARG A 31 -3.91 -6.75 -4.07
N ARG A 32 -4.90 -7.55 -3.66
CA ARG A 32 -4.92 -8.20 -2.34
C ARG A 32 -3.77 -9.18 -2.11
N HIS A 33 -3.31 -9.84 -3.18
CA HIS A 33 -2.25 -10.83 -3.12
C HIS A 33 -0.90 -10.28 -3.62
N ASN A 34 -0.88 -9.02 -4.06
CA ASN A 34 0.33 -8.34 -4.45
C ASN A 34 1.09 -7.97 -3.18
N GLN A 35 2.16 -8.71 -2.86
CA GLN A 35 2.98 -8.47 -1.68
C GLN A 35 3.64 -7.08 -1.68
N GLY A 36 3.71 -6.43 -2.85
CA GLY A 36 4.27 -5.09 -2.96
C GLY A 36 5.77 -5.07 -2.68
N GLN A 37 6.30 -3.89 -2.35
CA GLN A 37 7.65 -3.73 -1.81
C GLN A 37 7.63 -4.02 -0.30
N GLU A 38 8.81 -4.27 0.27
CA GLU A 38 8.94 -4.42 1.72
C GLU A 38 8.36 -3.21 2.47
N ALA A 39 7.71 -3.48 3.60
CA ALA A 39 7.15 -2.44 4.44
C ALA A 39 8.26 -1.57 5.02
N ILE A 40 8.06 -0.25 5.01
CA ILE A 40 9.01 0.71 5.57
C ILE A 40 9.12 0.56 7.10
N LEU A 41 8.05 0.10 7.75
CA LEU A 41 8.00 -0.08 9.20
C LEU A 41 8.32 -1.52 9.56
N THR A 42 9.13 -1.68 10.60
CA THR A 42 9.27 -2.96 11.31
C THR A 42 7.95 -3.32 12.01
N ASP A 43 7.75 -4.60 12.33
CA ASP A 43 6.56 -5.07 13.07
C ASP A 43 6.37 -4.32 14.40
N LEU A 44 7.47 -3.98 15.09
CA LEU A 44 7.45 -3.20 16.32
C LEU A 44 6.92 -1.77 16.08
N GLN A 45 7.43 -1.08 15.06
CA GLN A 45 7.00 0.27 14.70
C GLN A 45 5.55 0.28 14.21
N GLN A 46 5.11 -0.78 13.54
CA GLN A 46 3.71 -0.94 13.14
C GLN A 46 2.80 -1.11 14.36
N ALA A 47 3.23 -1.87 15.38
CA ALA A 47 2.49 -2.01 16.64
C ALA A 47 2.43 -0.69 17.42
N GLN A 48 3.53 0.08 17.43
CA GLN A 48 3.55 1.43 18.02
C GLN A 48 2.59 2.37 17.30
N LEU A 49 2.60 2.35 15.97
CA LEU A 49 1.66 3.14 15.17
C LEU A 49 0.22 2.77 15.50
N TRP A 50 -0.08 1.48 15.66
CA TRP A 50 -1.42 1.02 16.05
C TRP A 50 -1.85 1.58 17.41
N GLN A 51 -0.97 1.58 18.41
CA GLN A 51 -1.26 2.14 19.73
C GLN A 51 -1.57 3.64 19.64
N VAL A 52 -0.75 4.39 18.90
CA VAL A 52 -0.91 5.85 18.74
C VAL A 52 -2.19 6.21 17.98
N LEU A 53 -2.56 5.43 16.96
CA LEU A 53 -3.80 5.63 16.21
C LEU A 53 -5.06 5.38 17.03
N CYS A 54 -4.98 4.56 18.09
CA CYS A 54 -6.09 4.37 19.03
C CYS A 54 -6.31 5.59 19.94
N GLU A 55 -5.31 6.46 20.07
CA GLU A 55 -5.42 7.70 20.83
C GLU A 55 -6.02 8.83 19.97
N LYS A 56 -6.45 9.90 20.64
CA LYS A 56 -6.99 11.08 19.95
C LYS A 56 -5.87 11.72 19.12
N SER A 57 -6.20 12.10 17.87
CA SER A 57 -5.29 12.85 17.01
C SER A 57 -4.77 14.10 17.74
N PRO A 58 -3.51 14.54 17.49
CA PRO A 58 -2.94 15.74 18.11
C PRO A 58 -3.82 16.99 17.96
N ASP A 59 -4.51 17.12 16.84
CA ASP A 59 -5.39 18.25 16.54
C ASP A 59 -6.82 18.06 17.07
N GLY A 60 -7.06 16.98 17.80
CA GLY A 60 -8.35 16.62 18.39
C GLY A 60 -9.35 15.99 17.42
N GLY A 61 -9.00 15.84 16.14
CA GLY A 61 -9.82 15.21 15.09
C GLY A 61 -9.56 13.72 14.90
N LEU A 62 -9.85 13.22 13.69
CA LEU A 62 -9.39 11.90 13.24
C LEU A 62 -7.94 12.00 12.76
N TRP A 63 -7.20 10.90 12.90
CA TRP A 63 -5.89 10.78 12.30
C TRP A 63 -5.97 10.91 10.78
N ASN A 64 -5.07 11.69 10.20
CA ASN A 64 -4.90 11.82 8.75
C ASN A 64 -3.48 11.41 8.32
N GLY A 65 -3.30 11.19 7.01
CA GLY A 65 -2.03 10.70 6.48
C GLY A 65 -0.83 11.62 6.76
N ARG A 66 -1.04 12.94 6.87
CA ARG A 66 0.03 13.89 7.20
C ARG A 66 0.47 13.75 8.65
N GLN A 67 -0.47 13.67 9.59
CA GLN A 67 -0.16 13.46 11.00
C GLN A 67 0.59 12.14 11.23
N VAL A 68 0.21 11.08 10.49
CA VAL A 68 0.94 9.81 10.53
C VAL A 68 2.36 9.98 9.96
N ALA A 69 2.53 10.71 8.87
CA ALA A 69 3.84 10.97 8.28
C ALA A 69 4.75 11.82 9.19
N ASP A 70 4.19 12.82 9.87
CA ASP A 70 4.90 13.65 10.84
C ASP A 70 5.36 12.79 12.04
N TRP A 71 4.46 11.97 12.60
CA TRP A 71 4.80 11.01 13.66
C TRP A 71 5.86 10.00 13.23
N LEU A 72 5.76 9.47 12.01
CA LEU A 72 6.76 8.56 11.44
C LEU A 72 8.13 9.23 11.32
N SER A 73 8.16 10.49 10.92
CA SER A 73 9.39 11.27 10.82
C SER A 73 10.04 11.44 12.20
N ASP A 74 9.24 11.77 13.22
CA ASP A 74 9.72 11.92 14.60
C ASP A 74 10.35 10.64 15.16
N ILE A 75 9.67 9.49 15.01
CA ILE A 75 10.20 8.22 15.51
C ILE A 75 11.45 7.75 14.75
N MET A 76 11.51 8.02 13.43
CA MET A 76 12.66 7.66 12.61
C MET A 76 13.85 8.56 12.93
N SER A 77 13.63 9.86 13.10
CA SER A 77 14.66 10.80 13.56
C SER A 77 15.21 10.43 14.94
N GLY A 78 14.36 9.93 15.86
CA GLY A 78 14.80 9.41 17.16
C GLY A 78 15.56 8.08 17.09
N SER A 79 15.22 7.19 16.15
CA SER A 79 15.87 5.88 15.97
C SER A 79 17.25 5.93 15.30
N ILE A 80 17.59 7.01 14.59
CA ILE A 80 18.91 7.15 13.91
C ILE A 80 20.03 7.51 14.93
N GLY A 81 19.71 7.69 16.21
CA GLY A 81 20.68 8.02 17.27
C GLY A 81 21.51 6.87 17.83
N LEU A 82 21.41 5.65 17.29
CA LEU A 82 22.22 4.50 17.73
C LEU A 82 22.69 3.67 16.52
N VAL A 83 23.70 4.18 15.80
CA VAL A 83 24.67 3.37 15.03
C VAL A 83 26.05 3.96 15.22
#